data_AF-S8CE04-F1
#
_entry.id   AF-S8CE04-F1
#
_cell.length_a   1.000
_cell.length_b   1.000
_cell.length_c   1.000
_cell.angle_alpha   90.00
_cell.angle_beta   90.00
_cell.angle_gamma   90.00
#
_symmetry.space_group_name_H-M   'P 1'
#
loop_
_entity.id
_entity.type
_entity.pdbx_description
1 polymer ?
#
loop_
_entity_poly.entity_id
_entity_poly.type
_entity_poly.pdbx_seq_one_letter_code
_entity_poly.pdbx_strand_id
1 'polypeptide(L)' 'GSLELMAVPRKKVSPHKKGIRNGPKALKPVPVIIRCTVCGRVKLPHFYCCSGIKRNPS' A
#
# COMPACT_ATOMS: atom_id res chain seq x y z
N GLY A 1 -35.56 5.50 30.46
CA GLY A 1 -34.69 5.44 29.29
C GLY A 1 -33.56 4.49 29.59
N SER A 2 -33.48 3.36 28.89
CA SER A 2 -32.35 2.45 29.03
C SER A 2 -31.11 3.13 28.46
N LEU A 3 -30.09 3.34 29.28
CA LEU A 3 -28.76 3.68 28.77
C LEU A 3 -28.35 2.56 27.80
N GLU A 4 -28.19 2.89 26.53
CA GLU A 4 -27.68 1.97 25.52
C GLU A 4 -26.23 1.63 25.93
N LEU A 5 -26.04 0.46 26.55
CA LEU A 5 -24.75 0.02 27.07
C LEU A 5 -23.81 -0.28 25.90
N MET A 6 -23.01 0.72 25.52
CA MET A 6 -21.96 0.55 24.52
C MET A 6 -20.82 -0.30 25.09
N ALA A 7 -20.29 -1.21 24.28
CA ALA A 7 -19.13 -1.99 24.66
C ALA A 7 -17.90 -1.08 24.80
N VAL A 8 -17.27 -1.10 25.98
CA VAL A 8 -16.03 -0.37 26.25
C VAL A 8 -14.84 -1.33 26.43
N PRO A 9 -13.63 -0.98 25.98
CA PRO A 9 -12.45 -1.79 26.26
C PRO A 9 -12.19 -1.90 27.76
N ARG A 10 -12.27 -3.12 28.30
CA ARG A 10 -12.08 -3.38 29.74
C ARG A 10 -10.62 -3.26 30.20
N LYS A 11 -9.65 -3.49 29.31
CA LYS A 11 -8.21 -3.39 29.59
C LYS A 11 -7.47 -2.86 28.36
N LYS A 12 -6.42 -2.08 28.60
CA LYS A 12 -5.50 -1.63 27.54
C LYS A 12 -4.80 -2.84 26.90
N VAL A 13 -4.68 -2.83 25.57
CA VAL A 13 -4.00 -3.89 24.82
C VAL A 13 -2.49 -3.81 25.06
N SER A 14 -1.84 -4.94 25.38
CA SER A 14 -0.38 -4.99 25.58
C SER A 14 0.39 -4.74 24.28
N PRO A 15 1.64 -4.24 24.34
CA PRO A 15 2.47 -4.02 23.14
C PRO A 15 2.62 -5.26 22.27
N HIS A 16 2.82 -6.43 22.89
CA HIS A 16 2.88 -7.72 22.20
C HIS A 16 1.62 -8.01 21.36
N LYS A 17 0.42 -7.87 21.96
CA LYS A 17 -0.85 -8.08 21.26
C LYS A 17 -1.10 -7.01 20.18
N LYS A 18 -0.64 -5.77 20.39
CA LYS A 18 -0.70 -4.71 19.36
C LYS A 18 0.20 -5.05 18.17
N GLY A 19 1.41 -5.55 18.42
CA GLY A 19 2.37 -5.99 17.40
C GLY A 19 1.81 -7.09 16.51
N ILE A 20 1.29 -8.17 17.09
CA ILE A 20 0.70 -9.29 16.34
C ILE A 20 -0.47 -8.83 15.45
N ARG A 21 -1.35 -7.94 15.95
CA ARG A 21 -2.47 -7.39 15.16
C ARG A 21 -2.02 -6.50 14.01
N ASN A 22 -0.86 -5.84 14.14
CA ASN A 22 -0.37 -4.87 13.15
C ASN A 22 0.69 -5.45 12.21
N GLY A 23 1.39 -6.52 12.58
CA GLY A 23 2.44 -7.14 11.77
C GLY A 23 1.98 -7.48 10.34
N PRO A 24 0.81 -8.12 10.14
CA PRO A 24 0.29 -8.44 8.80
C PRO A 24 -0.07 -7.21 7.95
N LYS A 25 -0.15 -6.01 8.53
CA LYS A 25 -0.45 -4.76 7.82
C LYS A 25 0.80 -4.07 7.27
N ALA A 26 1.95 -4.74 7.28
CA ALA A 26 3.17 -4.22 6.68
C ALA A 26 2.98 -3.94 5.19
N LEU A 27 3.61 -2.88 4.71
CA LEU A 27 3.68 -2.59 3.28
C LEU A 27 4.41 -3.73 2.59
N LYS A 28 3.71 -4.40 1.66
CA LYS A 28 4.34 -5.38 0.78
C LYS A 28 5.28 -4.63 -0.17
N PRO A 29 6.54 -5.05 -0.36
CA PRO A 29 7.39 -4.44 -1.36
C PRO A 29 6.74 -4.64 -2.73
N VAL A 30 6.54 -3.55 -3.48
CA VAL A 30 6.05 -3.63 -4.86
C VAL A 30 7.22 -4.11 -5.72
N PRO A 31 7.23 -5.37 -6.20
CA PRO A 31 8.43 -5.96 -6.79
C PRO A 31 8.68 -5.49 -8.22
N VAL A 32 7.69 -4.84 -8.83
CA VAL A 32 7.74 -4.47 -10.23
C VAL A 32 7.52 -2.98 -10.36
N ILE A 33 8.62 -2.26 -10.35
CA ILE A 33 8.69 -0.84 -10.66
C ILE A 33 9.59 -0.72 -11.89
N ILE A 34 9.04 -0.29 -13.03
CA ILE A 34 9.76 -0.25 -14.32
C ILE A 34 10.12 1.18 -14.69
N ARG A 35 11.23 1.36 -15.42
CA ARG A 35 11.59 2.65 -15.99
C ARG A 35 10.94 2.84 -17.35
N CYS A 36 10.41 4.04 -17.60
CA CYS A 36 9.94 4.41 -18.92
C CYS A 36 11.12 4.45 -19.88
N THR A 37 10.99 3.78 -21.02
CA THR A 37 12.02 3.76 -22.06
C THR A 37 12.17 5.09 -22.76
N VAL A 38 11.19 6.01 -22.70
CA VAL A 38 11.26 7.32 -23.36
C VAL A 38 11.83 8.40 -22.44
N CYS A 39 11.18 8.68 -21.30
CA CYS A 39 11.57 9.77 -20.40
C CYS A 39 12.39 9.33 -19.17
N GLY A 40 12.62 8.02 -18.98
CA GLY A 40 13.36 7.50 -17.83
C GLY A 40 12.61 7.52 -16.49
N ARG A 41 11.42 8.14 -16.40
CA ARG A 41 10.63 8.16 -15.16
C ARG A 41 10.18 6.76 -14.76
N VAL A 42 10.05 6.59 -13.45
CA VAL A 42 9.62 5.36 -12.81
C VAL A 42 8.09 5.22 -12.90
N LYS A 43 7.60 4.05 -13.27
CA LYS A 43 6.17 3.76 -13.42
C LYS A 43 5.81 2.35 -12.98
N LEU A 44 4.53 2.14 -12.68
CA LEU A 44 3.99 0.80 -12.49
C LEU A 44 3.88 0.06 -13.85
N PRO A 45 3.97 -1.27 -13.85
CA PRO A 45 3.63 -2.08 -15.02
C PRO A 45 2.25 -1.72 -15.54
N HIS A 46 2.10 -1.71 -16.87
CA HIS A 46 0.85 -1.39 -17.57
C HIS A 46 0.35 0.06 -17.47
N PHE A 47 1.00 0.93 -16.69
CA PHE A 47 0.73 2.37 -16.71
C PHE A 47 1.49 3.06 -17.85
N TYR A 48 0.83 4.00 -18.54
CA TYR A 48 1.43 4.82 -19.59
C TYR A 48 2.13 6.04 -18.98
N CYS A 49 3.40 6.25 -19.33
CA CYS A 49 4.24 7.32 -18.75
C CYS A 49 4.60 8.46 -19.74
N CYS A 50 4.44 8.26 -21.05
CA CYS A 50 4.69 9.29 -22.07
C CYS A 50 3.59 9.24 -23.13
N SER A 51 2.32 9.24 -22.70
CA SER A 51 1.14 9.16 -23.58
C SER A 51 1.15 7.99 -24.58
N GLY A 52 1.95 6.94 -24.34
CA GLY A 52 2.08 5.79 -25.23
C GLY A 52 3.11 5.91 -26.35
N ILE A 53 3.93 6.97 -26.38
CA ILE A 53 5.05 7.08 -27.33
C ILE A 53 6.00 5.90 -27.11
N LYS A 54 6.16 5.05 -28.13
CA LYS A 54 7.17 3.99 -28.18
C LYS A 54 8.41 4.57 -28.85
N ARG A 55 9.61 4.23 -28.36
CA ARG A 55 10.84 4.50 -29.13
C ARG A 55 10.70 3.74 -30.44
N ASN A 56 10.78 4.43 -31.58
CA ASN A 56 10.92 3.77 -32.88
C ASN A 56 12.23 2.97 -32.84
N PRO A 57 12.23 1.66 -33.11
CA PRO A 57 13.47 0.94 -33.35
C PRO A 57 14.03 1.44 -34.68
N SER A 58 15.15 2.17 -34.61
CA SER A 58 16.02 2.49 -35.73
C SER A 58 16.83 1.27 -36.14
#